data_AF-A0A8J3GBV7-F1
#
_entry.id   AF-A0A8J3GBV7-F1
#
_cell.length_a   1.000
_cell.length_b   1.000
_cell.length_c   1.000
_cell.angle_alpha   90.00
_cell.angle_beta   90.00
_cell.angle_gamma   90.00
#
_symmetry.space_group_name_H-M   'P 1'
#
loop_
_entity.id
_entity.type
_entity.pdbx_description
1 polymer ?
#
loop_
_entity_poly.entity_id
_entity_poly.type
_entity_poly.pdbx_seq_one_letter_code
_entity_poly.pdbx_strand_id
1 'polypeptide(L)'
;MASGAGNTDYRNNVLYNWGYQSLYGGEKAQQGNDKFNFSNFNIVANYYKPGPATQQGEVSYRIANPSFRDKANDLGKWFVADNVIEGNTSVSANNWNGGVQTEIAAEKIKLDKAWPSMPINQQTAEGAYTSVLDNAGATLPKRDAVDQRIINEARGGFATYEGESYKVENKVADSSKKSGIIDTQNDVGGWPVLNSLPAPLDTDHDGMPDSWEQKNKLDKVNPDDRNTVAPDGYTMLEKYLNSIK
;
A
#
# COMPACT_ATOMS: atom_id res chain seq x y z
N MET A 1 -6.10 8.91 6.26
CA MET A 1 -7.50 8.46 6.24
C MET A 1 -8.39 9.68 6.07
N ALA A 2 -9.31 9.64 5.10
CA ALA A 2 -10.22 10.76 4.84
C ALA A 2 -11.33 10.83 5.90
N SER A 3 -11.95 12.00 6.03
CA SER A 3 -13.11 12.18 6.91
C SER A 3 -14.33 11.44 6.34
N GLY A 4 -15.07 10.73 7.19
CA GLY A 4 -16.23 9.95 6.76
C GLY A 4 -15.91 8.82 5.78
N ALA A 5 -14.73 8.19 5.90
CA ALA A 5 -14.23 7.16 4.99
C ALA A 5 -15.05 5.85 5.01
N GLY A 6 -16.06 5.73 5.88
CA GLY A 6 -16.78 4.50 6.10
C GLY A 6 -15.88 3.41 6.68
N ASN A 7 -16.11 2.17 6.29
CA ASN A 7 -15.27 1.04 6.68
C ASN A 7 -14.03 0.96 5.79
N THR A 8 -12.84 1.02 6.37
CA THR A 8 -11.56 0.86 5.65
C THR A 8 -10.72 -0.23 6.30
N ASP A 9 -10.37 -1.26 5.52
CA ASP A 9 -9.56 -2.41 5.95
C ASP A 9 -8.16 -2.24 5.36
N TYR A 10 -7.15 -2.09 6.23
CA TYR A 10 -5.78 -1.81 5.85
C TYR A 10 -4.87 -2.85 6.50
N ARG A 11 -4.57 -3.92 5.75
CA ARG A 11 -3.85 -5.09 6.26
C ARG A 11 -2.73 -5.56 5.35
N ASN A 12 -1.71 -6.18 5.94
CA ASN A 12 -0.57 -6.78 5.24
C ASN A 12 0.15 -5.83 4.26
N ASN A 13 0.32 -4.56 4.66
CA ASN A 13 1.10 -3.57 3.92
C ASN A 13 2.51 -3.43 4.49
N VAL A 14 3.44 -2.93 3.67
CA VAL A 14 4.79 -2.50 4.09
C VAL A 14 4.89 -1.00 3.95
N LEU A 15 5.19 -0.32 5.05
CA LEU A 15 5.42 1.12 5.09
C LEU A 15 6.89 1.36 5.36
N TYR A 16 7.57 2.04 4.44
CA TYR A 16 9.00 2.33 4.55
C TYR A 16 9.26 3.83 4.41
N ASN A 17 10.18 4.36 5.23
CA ASN A 17 10.79 5.67 5.05
C ASN A 17 9.82 6.86 5.03
N TRP A 18 8.73 6.82 5.80
CA TRP A 18 7.80 7.95 5.88
C TRP A 18 8.47 9.15 6.55
N GLY A 19 8.15 10.35 6.08
CA GLY A 19 8.75 11.58 6.56
C GLY A 19 7.98 12.35 7.64
N TYR A 20 6.66 12.12 7.74
CA TYR A 20 5.79 12.89 8.64
C TYR A 20 4.90 11.98 9.48
N GLN A 21 3.79 11.51 8.90
CA GLN A 21 2.84 10.60 9.53
C GLN A 21 2.75 9.37 8.66
N SER A 22 2.94 8.18 9.23
CA SER A 22 2.71 6.92 8.53
C SER A 22 1.22 6.73 8.20
N LEU A 23 0.34 7.23 9.08
CA LEU A 23 -1.11 7.24 8.92
C LEU A 23 -1.73 8.33 9.82
N TYR A 24 -2.57 9.21 9.27
CA TYR A 24 -3.24 10.30 10.01
C TYR A 24 -4.67 10.54 9.51
N GLY A 25 -5.43 11.41 10.20
CA GLY A 25 -6.80 11.77 9.82
C GLY A 25 -7.84 10.83 10.43
N GLY A 26 -8.93 10.58 9.69
CA GLY A 26 -9.98 9.65 10.12
C GLY A 26 -11.02 10.26 11.04
N GLU A 27 -11.33 11.54 10.83
CA GLU A 27 -12.49 12.19 11.42
C GLU A 27 -13.76 11.40 11.10
N LYS A 28 -14.74 11.45 12.00
CA LYS A 28 -15.95 10.64 11.88
C LYS A 28 -16.70 10.93 10.58
N ALA A 29 -16.82 12.19 10.17
CA ALA A 29 -17.69 12.57 9.06
C ALA A 29 -17.08 13.61 8.12
N GLN A 30 -17.43 13.58 6.84
CA GLN A 30 -17.21 14.71 5.94
C GLN A 30 -18.20 15.83 6.31
N GLN A 31 -17.69 17.03 6.58
CA GLN A 31 -18.55 18.17 6.88
C GLN A 31 -19.41 18.53 5.66
N GLY A 32 -20.71 18.77 5.90
CA GLY A 32 -21.66 19.13 4.86
C GLY A 32 -22.07 17.99 3.92
N ASN A 33 -21.75 16.72 4.26
CA ASN A 33 -22.15 15.58 3.44
C ASN A 33 -22.57 14.38 4.29
N ASP A 34 -23.89 14.21 4.45
CA ASP A 34 -24.50 13.17 5.28
C ASP A 34 -24.26 11.75 4.75
N LYS A 35 -23.79 11.59 3.50
CA LYS A 35 -23.40 10.28 2.96
C LYS A 35 -22.15 9.71 3.63
N PHE A 36 -21.25 10.58 4.06
CA PHE A 36 -19.95 10.23 4.62
C PHE A 36 -19.93 10.58 6.10
N ASN A 37 -20.69 9.84 6.91
CA ASN A 37 -21.04 10.23 8.28
C ASN A 37 -20.43 9.33 9.38
N PHE A 38 -19.60 8.35 8.99
CA PHE A 38 -18.85 7.51 9.92
C PHE A 38 -17.49 7.09 9.32
N SER A 39 -16.58 6.68 10.20
CA SER A 39 -15.26 6.16 9.85
C SER A 39 -14.88 5.03 10.80
N ASN A 40 -14.61 3.84 10.28
CA ASN A 40 -14.10 2.68 11.01
C ASN A 40 -12.87 2.11 10.30
N PHE A 41 -11.79 1.90 11.04
CA PHE A 41 -10.50 1.47 10.50
C PHE A 41 -10.08 0.16 11.13
N ASN A 42 -9.77 -0.83 10.31
CA ASN A 42 -8.99 -1.99 10.72
C ASN A 42 -7.55 -1.78 10.21
N ILE A 43 -6.59 -1.59 11.11
CA ILE A 43 -5.17 -1.44 10.81
C ILE A 43 -4.45 -2.67 11.37
N VAL A 44 -4.25 -3.69 10.53
CA VAL A 44 -3.86 -5.03 11.03
C VAL A 44 -2.69 -5.65 10.29
N ALA A 45 -1.72 -6.20 11.02
CA ALA A 45 -0.64 -7.00 10.44
C ALA A 45 0.15 -6.28 9.33
N ASN A 46 0.38 -4.98 9.48
CA ASN A 46 1.26 -4.19 8.61
C ASN A 46 2.68 -4.11 9.20
N TYR A 47 3.68 -4.02 8.34
CA TYR A 47 5.09 -3.88 8.71
C TYR A 47 5.55 -2.44 8.48
N TYR A 48 5.99 -1.77 9.53
CA TYR A 48 6.47 -0.39 9.50
C TYR A 48 7.98 -0.38 9.72
N LYS A 49 8.72 0.12 8.74
CA LYS A 49 10.17 0.26 8.77
C LYS A 49 10.57 1.73 8.66
N PRO A 50 10.99 2.40 9.76
CA PRO A 50 11.52 3.74 9.67
C PRO A 50 12.78 3.75 8.78
N GLY A 51 12.92 4.77 7.95
CA GLY A 51 14.04 4.91 7.03
C GLY A 51 14.81 6.23 7.23
N PRO A 52 15.74 6.57 6.33
CA PRO A 52 16.54 7.79 6.43
C PRO A 52 15.74 9.10 6.57
N ALA A 53 14.58 9.23 5.92
CA ALA A 53 13.69 10.39 6.05
C ALA A 53 12.91 10.42 7.36
N THR A 54 12.75 9.28 8.02
CA THR A 54 11.89 9.18 9.21
C THR A 54 12.54 9.87 10.40
N GLN A 55 11.88 10.92 10.90
CA GLN A 55 12.32 11.61 12.11
C GLN A 55 12.37 10.63 13.29
N GLN A 56 13.46 10.70 14.07
CA GLN A 56 13.59 9.92 15.30
C GLN A 56 12.60 10.38 16.39
N GLY A 57 12.32 9.48 17.33
CA GLY A 57 11.34 9.70 18.39
C GLY A 57 9.95 9.23 17.97
N GLU A 58 8.91 9.94 18.40
CA GLU A 58 7.50 9.51 18.24
C GLU A 58 7.11 9.14 16.81
N VAL A 59 7.67 9.84 15.81
CA VAL A 59 7.39 9.61 14.39
C VAL A 59 7.85 8.22 13.93
N SER A 60 8.98 7.70 14.45
CA SER A 60 9.58 6.45 13.96
C SER A 60 8.84 5.19 14.39
N TYR A 61 7.93 5.29 15.37
CA TYR A 61 7.11 4.17 15.85
C TYR A 61 5.61 4.43 15.83
N ARG A 62 5.18 5.49 15.12
CA ARG A 62 3.78 5.81 14.97
C ARG A 62 3.14 4.86 13.96
N ILE A 63 2.10 4.15 14.39
CA ILE A 63 1.21 3.35 13.53
C ILE A 63 0.11 4.24 12.98
N ALA A 64 -0.47 5.12 13.81
CA ALA A 64 -1.53 6.03 13.44
C ALA A 64 -1.55 7.29 14.32
N ASN A 65 -1.96 8.42 13.75
CA ASN A 65 -2.32 9.65 14.46
C ASN A 65 -3.76 10.08 14.09
N PRO A 66 -4.77 9.49 14.77
CA PRO A 66 -6.17 9.84 14.54
C PRO A 66 -6.46 11.32 14.81
N SER A 67 -7.09 11.97 13.83
CA SER A 67 -7.54 13.35 13.89
C SER A 67 -9.04 13.46 14.17
N PHE A 68 -9.45 14.62 14.66
CA PHE A 68 -10.84 14.98 14.97
C PHE A 68 -10.95 16.50 14.97
N ARG A 69 -12.13 17.03 14.69
CA ARG A 69 -12.41 18.48 14.82
C ARG A 69 -12.92 18.83 16.22
N ASP A 70 -13.51 17.87 16.92
CA ASP A 70 -13.89 18.00 18.32
C ASP A 70 -13.68 16.68 19.09
N LYS A 71 -13.39 16.78 20.39
CA LYS A 71 -12.98 15.63 21.24
C LYS A 71 -14.16 14.77 21.74
N ALA A 72 -15.36 14.96 21.22
CA ALA A 72 -16.59 14.30 21.68
C ALA A 72 -17.37 13.59 20.56
N ASN A 73 -17.67 14.28 19.46
CA ASN A 73 -18.64 13.85 18.46
C ASN A 73 -18.02 13.45 17.12
N ASP A 74 -16.79 13.86 16.85
CA ASP A 74 -16.13 13.70 15.55
C ASP A 74 -15.02 12.65 15.54
N LEU A 75 -15.25 11.54 16.23
CA LEU A 75 -14.26 10.51 16.45
C LEU A 75 -14.48 9.29 15.54
N GLY A 76 -13.54 9.02 14.63
CA GLY A 76 -13.45 7.74 13.93
C GLY A 76 -13.10 6.61 14.90
N LYS A 77 -13.45 5.37 14.53
CA LYS A 77 -13.22 4.17 15.34
C LYS A 77 -12.11 3.30 14.74
N TRP A 78 -11.27 2.72 15.58
CA TRP A 78 -10.01 2.11 15.16
C TRP A 78 -9.81 0.77 15.86
N PHE A 79 -9.67 -0.29 15.09
CA PHE A 79 -9.07 -1.55 15.50
C PHE A 79 -7.63 -1.57 15.00
N VAL A 80 -6.66 -1.56 15.91
CA VAL A 80 -5.22 -1.57 15.60
C VAL A 80 -4.57 -2.73 16.31
N ALA A 81 -4.06 -3.70 15.57
CA ALA A 81 -3.51 -4.94 16.11
C ALA A 81 -2.46 -5.57 15.18
N ASP A 82 -1.57 -6.39 15.75
CA ASP A 82 -0.61 -7.25 15.03
C ASP A 82 0.36 -6.51 14.08
N ASN A 83 0.41 -5.18 14.12
CA ASN A 83 1.38 -4.41 13.34
C ASN A 83 2.75 -4.49 14.01
N VAL A 84 3.79 -4.53 13.18
CA VAL A 84 5.18 -4.57 13.63
C VAL A 84 5.85 -3.26 13.27
N ILE A 85 6.55 -2.67 14.24
CA ILE A 85 7.45 -1.53 14.04
C ILE A 85 8.88 -2.04 14.18
N GLU A 86 9.65 -1.99 13.09
CA GLU A 86 11.08 -2.32 13.12
C GLU A 86 11.81 -1.40 14.11
N GLY A 87 12.54 -2.00 15.07
CA GLY A 87 13.25 -1.26 16.10
C GLY A 87 12.41 -0.84 17.33
N ASN A 88 11.12 -1.15 17.40
CA ASN A 88 10.29 -0.88 18.59
C ASN A 88 9.45 -2.09 19.01
N THR A 89 10.03 -2.95 19.87
CA THR A 89 9.40 -4.17 20.37
C THR A 89 8.21 -3.89 21.28
N SER A 90 8.23 -2.81 22.07
CA SER A 90 7.14 -2.43 22.96
C SER A 90 5.86 -2.09 22.21
N VAL A 91 5.97 -1.31 21.12
CA VAL A 91 4.83 -0.98 20.25
C VAL A 91 4.38 -2.19 19.43
N SER A 92 5.33 -3.02 18.99
CA SER A 92 5.00 -4.25 18.25
C SER A 92 4.24 -5.26 19.12
N ALA A 93 4.57 -5.36 20.41
CA ALA A 93 3.86 -6.22 21.36
C ALA A 93 2.48 -5.66 21.75
N ASN A 94 2.32 -4.34 21.77
CA ASN A 94 1.05 -3.68 22.02
C ASN A 94 0.95 -2.38 21.22
N ASN A 95 0.24 -2.43 20.09
CA ASN A 95 0.15 -1.29 19.17
C ASN A 95 -0.48 -0.03 19.79
N TRP A 96 -1.29 -0.19 20.85
CA TRP A 96 -1.88 0.92 21.59
C TRP A 96 -0.93 1.52 22.64
N ASN A 97 0.19 0.86 22.93
CA ASN A 97 1.24 1.36 23.83
C ASN A 97 2.21 2.29 23.08
N GLY A 98 1.71 3.46 22.66
CA GLY A 98 2.50 4.50 21.98
C GLY A 98 2.52 4.42 20.45
N GLY A 99 1.98 3.36 19.83
CA GLY A 99 1.86 3.27 18.37
C GLY A 99 0.68 4.08 17.81
N VAL A 100 -0.45 4.11 18.52
CA VAL A 100 -1.57 5.03 18.25
C VAL A 100 -1.36 6.30 19.07
N GLN A 101 -1.07 7.41 18.41
CA GLN A 101 -0.67 8.66 19.05
C GLN A 101 -1.73 9.72 18.80
N THR A 102 -2.49 10.12 19.83
CA THR A 102 -3.57 11.09 19.70
C THR A 102 -3.80 11.80 21.03
N GLU A 103 -4.43 12.98 21.02
CA GLU A 103 -4.68 13.79 22.23
C GLU A 103 -5.97 13.42 22.98
N ILE A 104 -6.53 12.24 22.70
CA ILE A 104 -7.75 11.73 23.33
C ILE A 104 -7.49 10.36 23.94
N ALA A 105 -8.28 10.03 24.95
CA ALA A 105 -8.22 8.73 25.61
C ALA A 105 -8.54 7.61 24.60
N ALA A 106 -7.73 6.55 24.61
CA ALA A 106 -7.82 5.45 23.65
C ALA A 106 -9.21 4.81 23.61
N GLU A 107 -9.87 4.72 24.78
CA GLU A 107 -11.20 4.14 24.96
C GLU A 107 -12.28 4.86 24.15
N LYS A 108 -12.06 6.13 23.77
CA LYS A 108 -12.99 6.88 22.93
C LYS A 108 -12.98 6.43 21.47
N ILE A 109 -11.88 5.87 20.98
CA ILE A 109 -11.68 5.52 19.57
C ILE A 109 -11.41 4.05 19.32
N LYS A 110 -10.89 3.34 20.31
CA LYS A 110 -10.50 1.94 20.20
C LYS A 110 -11.71 1.04 20.01
N LEU A 111 -11.60 0.14 19.05
CA LEU A 111 -12.44 -1.03 18.89
C LEU A 111 -11.73 -2.24 19.50
N ASP A 112 -12.47 -3.08 20.22
CA ASP A 112 -11.91 -4.30 20.81
C ASP A 112 -11.75 -5.43 19.78
N LYS A 113 -12.49 -5.36 18.68
CA LYS A 113 -12.47 -6.33 17.57
C LYS A 113 -12.54 -5.61 16.24
N ALA A 114 -11.89 -6.20 15.23
CA ALA A 114 -12.07 -5.80 13.85
C ALA A 114 -13.54 -5.91 13.45
N TRP A 115 -14.02 -4.96 12.65
CA TRP A 115 -15.29 -5.15 11.94
C TRP A 115 -15.09 -6.17 10.81
N PRO A 116 -16.13 -6.94 10.41
CA PRO A 116 -16.00 -7.96 9.38
C PRO A 116 -15.70 -7.37 8.00
N SER A 117 -14.48 -7.56 7.51
CA SER A 117 -14.08 -7.23 6.13
C SER A 117 -14.16 -8.46 5.23
N MET A 118 -13.93 -8.27 3.92
CA MET A 118 -13.81 -9.37 2.97
C MET A 118 -12.70 -10.32 3.43
N PRO A 119 -12.94 -11.64 3.54
CA PRO A 119 -11.91 -12.58 3.98
C PRO A 119 -10.69 -12.55 3.06
N ILE A 120 -9.51 -12.55 3.66
CA ILE A 120 -8.22 -12.69 2.96
C ILE A 120 -7.39 -13.79 3.59
N ASN A 121 -6.40 -14.29 2.86
CA ASN A 121 -5.33 -15.12 3.43
C ASN A 121 -4.37 -14.21 4.23
N GLN A 122 -4.80 -13.79 5.42
CA GLN A 122 -4.04 -12.85 6.24
C GLN A 122 -2.70 -13.47 6.65
N GLN A 123 -1.61 -12.76 6.35
CA GLN A 123 -0.26 -13.09 6.78
C GLN A 123 0.07 -12.42 8.12
N THR A 124 1.13 -12.86 8.79
CA THR A 124 1.76 -12.03 9.85
C THR A 124 2.37 -10.77 9.21
N ALA A 125 2.67 -9.74 10.01
CA ALA A 125 3.31 -8.53 9.48
C ALA A 125 4.68 -8.84 8.84
N GLU A 126 5.47 -9.74 9.43
CA GLU A 126 6.75 -10.18 8.86
C GLU A 126 6.56 -11.01 7.60
N GLY A 127 5.54 -11.87 7.54
CA GLY A 127 5.18 -12.60 6.33
C GLY A 127 4.77 -11.67 5.20
N ALA A 128 3.99 -10.63 5.52
CA ALA A 128 3.63 -9.57 4.60
C ALA A 128 4.85 -8.78 4.14
N TYR A 129 5.81 -8.50 5.03
CA TYR A 129 7.08 -7.85 4.67
C TYR A 129 7.81 -8.61 3.56
N THR A 130 8.02 -9.90 3.74
CA THR A 130 8.66 -10.74 2.72
C THR A 130 7.82 -10.79 1.44
N SER A 131 6.53 -11.13 1.56
CA SER A 131 5.64 -11.32 0.41
C SER A 131 5.48 -10.05 -0.44
N VAL A 132 5.32 -8.89 0.19
CA VAL A 132 5.21 -7.60 -0.51
C VAL A 132 6.52 -7.25 -1.19
N LEU A 133 7.67 -7.37 -0.51
CA LEU A 133 8.95 -7.02 -1.11
C LEU A 133 9.42 -7.98 -2.19
N ASP A 134 8.87 -9.20 -2.24
CA ASP A 134 9.10 -10.15 -3.34
C ASP A 134 8.21 -9.83 -4.55
N ASN A 135 6.97 -9.36 -4.34
CA ASN A 135 5.94 -9.33 -5.39
C ASN A 135 5.41 -7.95 -5.81
N ALA A 136 5.61 -6.88 -5.03
CA ALA A 136 5.07 -5.55 -5.33
C ALA A 136 5.81 -4.87 -6.50
N GLY A 137 5.10 -4.05 -7.29
CA GLY A 137 5.65 -3.34 -8.46
C GLY A 137 5.51 -4.12 -9.77
N ALA A 138 6.06 -3.60 -10.86
CA ALA A 138 6.02 -4.22 -12.17
C ALA A 138 7.04 -5.38 -12.22
N THR A 139 6.63 -6.56 -11.74
CA THR A 139 7.53 -7.71 -11.56
C THR A 139 7.69 -8.59 -12.81
N LEU A 140 6.81 -8.44 -13.80
CA LEU A 140 6.78 -9.29 -14.98
C LEU A 140 7.21 -8.53 -16.25
N PRO A 141 8.01 -9.14 -17.14
CA PRO A 141 8.74 -10.41 -16.97
C PRO A 141 9.94 -10.28 -16.00
N LYS A 142 10.29 -9.05 -15.63
CA LYS A 142 11.28 -8.72 -14.61
C LYS A 142 10.97 -7.32 -14.06
N ARG A 143 11.36 -7.08 -12.81
CA ARG A 143 11.37 -5.73 -12.22
C ARG A 143 12.17 -4.77 -13.10
N ASP A 144 11.61 -3.59 -13.32
CA ASP A 144 12.37 -2.49 -13.88
C ASP A 144 13.40 -1.94 -12.87
N ALA A 145 14.26 -1.04 -13.33
CA ALA A 145 15.33 -0.49 -12.48
C ALA A 145 14.80 0.35 -11.31
N VAL A 146 13.62 0.95 -11.44
CA VAL A 146 12.98 1.79 -10.41
C VAL A 146 12.40 0.90 -9.32
N ASP A 147 11.61 -0.11 -9.67
CA ASP A 147 11.06 -1.08 -8.73
C ASP A 147 12.17 -1.85 -8.00
N GLN A 148 13.20 -2.28 -8.73
CA GLN A 148 14.35 -2.97 -8.14
C GLN A 148 15.08 -2.09 -7.11
N ARG A 149 15.26 -0.79 -7.41
CA ARG A 149 15.84 0.18 -6.48
C ARG A 149 14.99 0.31 -5.23
N ILE A 150 13.67 0.55 -5.38
CA ILE A 150 12.75 0.75 -4.25
C ILE A 150 12.75 -0.47 -3.32
N ILE A 151 12.71 -1.68 -3.88
CA ILE A 151 12.78 -2.90 -3.06
C ILE A 151 14.12 -3.03 -2.34
N ASN A 152 15.24 -2.77 -3.04
CA ASN A 152 16.56 -2.85 -2.42
C ASN A 152 16.71 -1.84 -1.27
N GLU A 153 16.21 -0.63 -1.45
CA GLU A 153 16.20 0.43 -0.45
C GLU A 153 15.32 0.07 0.75
N ALA A 154 14.10 -0.44 0.53
CA ALA A 154 13.20 -0.90 1.59
C ALA A 154 13.75 -2.11 2.36
N ARG A 155 14.40 -3.06 1.66
CA ARG A 155 15.12 -4.17 2.31
C ARG A 155 16.29 -3.67 3.13
N GLY A 156 17.13 -2.82 2.54
CA GLY A 156 18.39 -2.37 3.12
C GLY A 156 18.28 -1.24 4.15
N GLY A 157 17.16 -0.53 4.22
CA GLY A 157 17.01 0.62 5.13
C GLY A 157 17.88 1.82 4.75
N PHE A 158 18.13 2.01 3.44
CA PHE A 158 18.87 3.17 2.92
C PHE A 158 18.10 3.83 1.78
N ALA A 159 18.62 4.96 1.28
CA ALA A 159 18.12 5.62 0.08
C ALA A 159 19.26 6.01 -0.86
N THR A 160 19.04 5.92 -2.16
CA THR A 160 20.06 6.20 -3.21
C THR A 160 19.97 7.64 -3.72
N TYR A 161 18.81 8.27 -3.64
CA TYR A 161 18.55 9.61 -4.18
C TYR A 161 17.83 10.49 -3.15
N GLU A 162 17.90 11.80 -3.33
CA GLU A 162 17.14 12.80 -2.58
C GLU A 162 17.04 14.09 -3.40
N GLY A 163 16.01 14.88 -3.14
CA GLY A 163 15.89 16.27 -3.54
C GLY A 163 16.59 17.20 -2.54
N GLU A 164 16.63 18.48 -2.87
CA GLU A 164 17.28 19.51 -2.06
C GLU A 164 16.39 20.00 -0.91
N SER A 165 15.06 19.97 -1.08
CA SER A 165 14.14 20.64 -0.15
C SER A 165 13.91 19.88 1.16
N TYR A 166 13.80 18.56 1.11
CA TYR A 166 13.23 17.79 2.23
C TYR A 166 14.03 17.95 3.54
N LYS A 167 15.37 17.83 3.48
CA LYS A 167 16.24 17.97 4.67
C LYS A 167 16.41 19.41 5.14
N VAL A 168 16.07 20.40 4.31
CA VAL A 168 16.06 21.82 4.70
C VAL A 168 14.86 22.11 5.61
N GLU A 169 13.72 21.49 5.30
CA GLU A 169 12.45 21.75 5.98
C GLU A 169 12.15 20.76 7.12
N ASN A 170 12.79 19.58 7.10
CA ASN A 170 12.45 18.48 8.00
C ASN A 170 13.66 17.94 8.75
N LYS A 171 13.42 17.46 9.98
CA LYS A 171 14.42 16.73 10.75
C LYS A 171 14.44 15.27 10.30
N VAL A 172 15.64 14.77 10.01
CA VAL A 172 15.88 13.38 9.63
C VAL A 172 16.70 12.65 10.70
N ALA A 173 16.78 11.32 10.59
CA ALA A 173 17.55 10.51 11.52
C ALA A 173 19.06 10.78 11.46
N ASP A 174 19.58 11.00 10.25
CA ASP A 174 21.00 11.21 9.97
C ASP A 174 21.14 12.10 8.73
N SER A 175 21.51 13.36 8.93
CA SER A 175 21.61 14.36 7.85
C SER A 175 22.76 14.07 6.87
N SER A 176 23.71 13.21 7.24
CA SER A 176 24.81 12.78 6.35
C SER A 176 24.36 11.77 5.29
N LYS A 177 23.19 11.14 5.49
CA LYS A 177 22.60 10.19 4.55
C LYS A 177 21.59 10.87 3.65
N LYS A 178 21.35 10.24 2.51
CA LYS A 178 20.25 10.66 1.62
C LYS A 178 18.91 10.31 2.27
N SER A 179 17.96 11.23 2.22
CA SER A 179 16.63 11.04 2.83
C SER A 179 15.76 10.05 2.05
N GLY A 180 15.89 9.98 0.73
CA GLY A 180 14.98 9.21 -0.13
C GLY A 180 13.74 9.97 -0.59
N ILE A 181 13.57 11.23 -0.18
CA ILE A 181 12.49 12.10 -0.65
C ILE A 181 13.03 12.96 -1.78
N ILE A 182 12.37 12.88 -2.94
CA ILE A 182 12.74 13.62 -4.16
C ILE A 182 11.83 14.82 -4.33
N ASP A 183 12.35 15.90 -4.91
CA ASP A 183 11.57 17.10 -5.24
C ASP A 183 10.96 16.96 -6.64
N THR A 184 11.67 16.26 -7.53
CA THR A 184 11.22 16.00 -8.90
C THR A 184 11.72 14.64 -9.39
N GLN A 185 11.11 14.14 -10.47
CA GLN A 185 11.61 12.97 -11.17
C GLN A 185 13.07 13.13 -11.66
N ASN A 186 13.56 14.36 -11.85
CA ASN A 186 14.92 14.59 -12.33
C ASN A 186 15.98 14.19 -11.30
N ASP A 187 15.64 14.20 -10.00
CA ASP A 187 16.54 13.80 -8.91
C ASP A 187 16.92 12.31 -8.98
N VAL A 188 16.14 11.52 -9.75
CA VAL A 188 16.35 10.10 -10.01
C VAL A 188 16.64 9.80 -11.49
N GLY A 189 16.92 10.84 -12.30
CA GLY A 189 17.24 10.70 -13.72
C GLY A 189 16.04 10.69 -14.68
N GLY A 190 14.84 11.02 -14.20
CA GLY A 190 13.62 11.11 -15.00
C GLY A 190 12.84 9.80 -15.10
N TRP A 191 11.86 9.78 -16.00
CA TRP A 191 11.06 8.60 -16.29
C TRP A 191 11.86 7.61 -17.14
N PRO A 192 11.89 6.31 -16.79
CA PRO A 192 12.58 5.32 -17.61
C PRO A 192 11.89 5.18 -18.98
N VAL A 193 12.69 4.95 -20.03
CA VAL A 193 12.14 4.57 -21.33
C VAL A 193 11.68 3.12 -21.26
N LEU A 194 10.37 2.91 -21.36
CA LEU A 194 9.77 1.58 -21.41
C LEU A 194 9.76 1.08 -22.85
N ASN A 195 10.59 0.08 -23.14
CA ASN A 195 10.63 -0.56 -24.45
C ASN A 195 9.58 -1.69 -24.48
N SER A 196 8.69 -1.66 -25.47
CA SER A 196 7.79 -2.77 -25.77
C SER A 196 8.29 -3.59 -26.95
N LEU A 197 7.95 -4.87 -26.96
CA LEU A 197 7.99 -5.67 -28.18
C LEU A 197 6.72 -5.42 -29.00
N PRO A 198 6.70 -5.71 -30.31
CA PRO A 198 5.47 -5.73 -31.08
C PRO A 198 4.42 -6.60 -30.37
N ALA A 199 3.20 -6.09 -30.26
CA ALA A 199 2.10 -6.87 -29.72
C ALA A 199 1.90 -8.14 -30.58
N PRO A 200 1.58 -9.29 -29.97
CA PRO A 200 1.14 -10.46 -30.72
C PRO A 200 -0.03 -10.09 -31.64
N LEU A 201 -0.14 -10.77 -32.78
CA LEU A 201 -1.29 -10.61 -33.67
C LEU A 201 -2.56 -11.06 -32.92
N ASP A 202 -3.55 -10.18 -32.95
CA ASP A 202 -4.91 -10.34 -32.45
C ASP A 202 -5.78 -9.82 -33.60
N THR A 203 -6.43 -10.73 -34.34
CA THR A 203 -7.08 -10.40 -35.62
C THR A 203 -8.45 -9.75 -35.42
N ASP A 204 -9.17 -10.09 -34.36
CA ASP A 204 -10.50 -9.54 -34.06
C ASP A 204 -10.51 -8.49 -32.95
N HIS A 205 -9.34 -8.21 -32.36
CA HIS A 205 -9.07 -7.18 -31.38
C HIS A 205 -9.84 -7.42 -30.06
N ASP A 206 -9.99 -8.67 -29.69
CA ASP A 206 -10.77 -9.09 -28.53
C ASP A 206 -9.98 -9.06 -27.21
N GLY A 207 -8.65 -8.88 -27.32
CA GLY A 207 -7.70 -8.87 -26.22
C GLY A 207 -6.92 -10.17 -26.04
N MET A 208 -7.08 -11.16 -26.92
CA MET A 208 -6.38 -12.44 -26.93
C MET A 208 -5.61 -12.63 -28.25
N PRO A 209 -4.35 -13.10 -28.22
CA PRO A 209 -3.61 -13.37 -29.45
C PRO A 209 -4.19 -14.56 -30.23
N ASP A 210 -4.18 -14.46 -31.58
CA ASP A 210 -4.56 -15.53 -32.53
C ASP A 210 -3.97 -16.89 -32.12
N SER A 211 -2.69 -16.90 -31.72
CA SER A 211 -1.96 -18.12 -31.36
C SER A 211 -2.45 -18.76 -30.06
N TRP A 212 -2.91 -17.94 -29.11
CA TRP A 212 -3.50 -18.41 -27.85
C TRP A 212 -4.91 -18.94 -28.10
N GLU A 213 -5.70 -18.24 -28.88
CA GLU A 213 -7.04 -18.65 -29.28
C GLU A 213 -7.04 -20.00 -30.01
N GLN A 214 -6.20 -20.16 -31.03
CA GLN A 214 -6.04 -21.42 -31.77
C GLN A 214 -5.66 -22.57 -30.84
N LYS A 215 -4.75 -22.33 -29.89
CA LYS A 215 -4.34 -23.33 -28.89
C LYS A 215 -5.49 -23.72 -27.95
N ASN A 216 -6.41 -22.79 -27.68
CA ASN A 216 -7.58 -23.00 -26.83
C ASN A 216 -8.86 -23.32 -27.61
N LYS A 217 -8.76 -23.56 -28.93
CA LYS A 217 -9.87 -23.93 -29.83
C LYS A 217 -10.95 -22.83 -29.96
N LEU A 218 -10.51 -21.58 -29.97
CA LEU A 218 -11.33 -20.39 -30.24
C LEU A 218 -11.18 -19.95 -31.70
N ASP A 219 -12.08 -19.08 -32.15
CA ASP A 219 -12.15 -18.53 -33.49
C ASP A 219 -11.60 -17.10 -33.51
N LYS A 220 -10.36 -16.97 -33.99
CA LYS A 220 -9.58 -15.72 -34.09
C LYS A 220 -10.19 -14.57 -34.91
N VAL A 221 -11.38 -14.75 -35.47
CA VAL A 221 -12.12 -13.69 -36.16
C VAL A 221 -13.46 -13.39 -35.48
N ASN A 222 -13.70 -13.95 -34.29
CA ASN A 222 -14.94 -13.85 -33.53
C ASN A 222 -14.69 -13.27 -32.12
N PRO A 223 -14.77 -11.94 -31.97
CA PRO A 223 -14.38 -11.27 -30.73
C PRO A 223 -15.32 -11.52 -29.54
N ASP A 224 -16.47 -12.17 -29.79
CA ASP A 224 -17.43 -12.51 -28.74
C ASP A 224 -17.03 -13.79 -27.98
N ASP A 225 -16.20 -14.67 -28.56
CA ASP A 225 -15.87 -15.95 -27.95
C ASP A 225 -14.92 -15.85 -26.74
N ARG A 226 -14.27 -14.69 -26.56
CA ARG A 226 -13.59 -14.30 -25.31
C ARG A 226 -14.47 -14.46 -24.07
N ASN A 227 -15.78 -14.28 -24.22
CA ASN A 227 -16.77 -14.41 -23.14
C ASN A 227 -17.24 -15.85 -22.92
N THR A 228 -16.74 -16.82 -23.70
CA THR A 228 -17.04 -18.24 -23.48
C THR A 228 -16.56 -18.64 -22.09
N VAL A 229 -17.48 -19.12 -21.25
CA VAL A 229 -17.16 -19.53 -19.88
C VAL A 229 -16.65 -20.98 -19.91
N ALA A 230 -15.41 -21.17 -19.47
CA ALA A 230 -14.80 -22.48 -19.34
C ALA A 230 -15.38 -23.24 -18.12
N PRO A 231 -15.14 -24.57 -17.99
CA PRO A 231 -15.71 -25.38 -16.91
C PRO A 231 -15.35 -24.95 -15.48
N ASP A 232 -14.30 -24.16 -15.31
CA ASP A 232 -13.87 -23.56 -14.04
C ASP A 232 -14.56 -22.23 -13.72
N GLY A 233 -15.49 -21.79 -14.56
CA GLY A 233 -16.31 -20.59 -14.34
C GLY A 233 -15.69 -19.28 -14.82
N TYR A 234 -14.48 -19.31 -15.39
CA TYR A 234 -13.82 -18.14 -15.95
C TYR A 234 -14.05 -18.03 -17.46
N THR A 235 -14.20 -16.81 -17.95
CA THR A 235 -14.18 -16.49 -19.37
C THR A 235 -12.82 -16.81 -19.98
N MET A 236 -12.78 -17.05 -21.29
CA MET A 236 -11.50 -17.29 -21.98
C MET A 236 -10.57 -16.08 -21.89
N LEU A 237 -11.11 -14.85 -21.90
CA LEU A 237 -10.33 -13.65 -21.65
C LEU A 237 -9.65 -13.67 -20.28
N GLU A 238 -10.37 -13.99 -19.20
CA GLU A 238 -9.80 -14.11 -17.86
C GLU A 238 -8.70 -15.17 -17.80
N LYS A 239 -8.90 -16.30 -18.50
CA LYS A 239 -7.87 -17.35 -18.60
C LYS A 239 -6.63 -16.88 -19.33
N TYR A 240 -6.79 -16.13 -20.43
CA TYR A 240 -5.66 -15.55 -21.14
C TYR A 240 -4.90 -14.57 -20.24
N LEU A 241 -5.59 -13.59 -19.65
CA LEU A 241 -4.98 -12.59 -18.77
C LEU A 241 -4.23 -13.23 -17.59
N ASN A 242 -4.80 -14.26 -16.97
CA ASN A 242 -4.16 -15.00 -15.88
C ASN A 242 -3.01 -15.92 -16.35
N SER A 243 -2.91 -16.21 -17.64
CA SER A 243 -1.81 -16.98 -18.22
C SER A 243 -0.57 -16.15 -18.54
N ILE A 244 -0.71 -14.82 -18.60
CA ILE A 244 0.41 -13.88 -18.80
C ILE A 244 1.28 -13.91 -17.53
N LYS A 245 2.56 -14.24 -17.73
CA LYS A 245 3.60 -14.29 -16.69
C LYS A 245 4.82 -13.50 -17.15
#